data_AF-A0AAW3ANG5-F1
#
_entry.id   AF-A0AAW3ANG5-F1
#
_cell.length_a   1.000
_cell.length_b   1.000
_cell.length_c   1.000
_cell.angle_alpha   90.00
_cell.angle_beta   90.00
_cell.angle_gamma   90.00
#
_symmetry.space_group_name_H-M   'P 1'
#
loop_
_entity.id
_entity.type
_entity.pdbx_description
1 polymer ?
#
loop_
_entity_poly.entity_id
_entity_poly.type
_entity_poly.pdbx_seq_one_letter_code
_entity_poly.pdbx_strand_id
1 'polypeptide(L)'
;MATMWATHVAGLYIIEIANGFEGTYWLQYFFTTSADEALNLLGYEQKPLWDTNMRWAISFRMSTLRLISFNYDLWEATHAAARARERATAKHDATCIECAQLREQNAGLAAALPAEASRCYKYRTEYPRDPADYNFVNYAAYTLFPPLYLGGPMSSFNAFVSYMRVPSTSMPLRKMVTYAFAIFRIYATTVLLLHFVHLPALAR
;
A
#
# COMPACT_ATOMS: atom_id res chain seq x y z
N MET A 1 -8.39 -8.80 19.84
CA MET A 1 -7.74 -7.55 19.40
C MET A 1 -6.45 -7.28 20.16
N ALA A 2 -6.48 -7.10 21.48
CA ALA A 2 -5.27 -6.75 22.26
C ALA A 2 -4.11 -7.76 22.09
N THR A 3 -4.39 -9.07 22.08
CA THR A 3 -3.38 -10.12 21.90
C THR A 3 -2.72 -10.09 20.51
N MET A 4 -3.51 -9.97 19.44
CA MET A 4 -2.97 -9.84 18.08
C MET A 4 -2.21 -8.52 17.89
N TRP A 5 -2.72 -7.42 18.41
CA TRP A 5 -2.04 -6.14 18.31
C TRP A 5 -0.70 -6.16 19.06
N ALA A 6 -0.70 -6.65 20.32
CA ALA A 6 0.50 -6.77 21.12
C ALA A 6 1.56 -7.67 20.47
N THR A 7 1.16 -8.78 19.85
CA THR A 7 2.10 -9.68 19.16
C THR A 7 2.74 -9.04 17.92
N HIS A 8 1.97 -8.35 17.08
CA HIS A 8 2.51 -7.68 15.88
C HIS A 8 3.38 -6.47 16.24
N VAL A 9 2.98 -5.70 17.25
CA VAL A 9 3.76 -4.56 17.75
C VAL A 9 5.02 -5.01 18.48
N ALA A 10 4.95 -6.06 19.30
CA ALA A 10 6.12 -6.65 19.92
C ALA A 10 7.09 -7.20 18.85
N GLY A 11 6.56 -7.85 17.79
CA GLY A 11 7.36 -8.29 16.65
C GLY A 11 8.12 -7.14 15.98
N LEU A 12 7.45 -6.00 15.73
CA LEU A 12 8.10 -4.80 15.20
C LEU A 12 9.18 -4.27 16.13
N TYR A 13 8.89 -4.19 17.44
CA TYR A 13 9.82 -3.67 18.43
C TYR A 13 11.07 -4.56 18.57
N ILE A 14 10.90 -5.89 18.53
CA ILE A 14 11.99 -6.86 18.55
C ILE A 14 12.87 -6.69 17.30
N ILE A 15 12.25 -6.53 16.12
CA ILE A 15 12.96 -6.35 14.86
C ILE A 15 13.70 -5.02 14.81
N GLU A 16 13.16 -3.97 15.42
CA GLU A 16 13.84 -2.68 15.55
C GLU A 16 15.06 -2.78 16.48
N ILE A 17 14.92 -3.40 17.65
CA ILE A 17 16.01 -3.58 18.61
C ILE A 17 17.12 -4.48 18.06
N ALA A 18 16.75 -5.49 17.27
CA ALA A 18 17.69 -6.45 16.71
C ALA A 18 18.40 -5.96 15.43
N ASN A 19 18.20 -4.70 15.00
CA ASN A 19 18.67 -4.19 13.69
C ASN A 19 18.21 -5.06 12.51
N GLY A 20 16.99 -5.59 12.57
CA GLY A 20 16.44 -6.48 11.55
C GLY A 20 16.94 -7.93 11.62
N PHE A 21 17.01 -8.57 10.46
CA PHE A 21 17.50 -9.95 10.28
C PHE A 21 18.90 -9.98 9.64
N GLU A 22 19.67 -8.89 9.77
CA GLU A 22 20.98 -8.74 9.13
C GLU A 22 21.99 -9.78 9.63
N GLY A 23 21.84 -10.28 10.87
CA GLY A 23 22.68 -11.34 11.44
C GLY A 23 22.18 -12.79 11.22
N THR A 24 21.00 -12.99 10.62
CA THR A 24 20.38 -14.33 10.49
C THR A 24 20.36 -14.79 9.03
N TYR A 25 21.52 -15.24 8.56
CA TYR A 25 21.77 -15.66 7.18
C TYR A 25 20.80 -16.72 6.64
N TRP A 26 20.32 -17.65 7.47
CA TRP A 26 19.45 -18.76 7.02
C TRP A 26 18.05 -18.33 6.57
N LEU A 27 17.51 -17.24 7.12
CA LEU A 27 16.20 -16.69 6.72
C LEU A 27 16.26 -15.96 5.37
N GLN A 28 17.44 -15.46 5.01
CA GLN A 28 17.65 -14.72 3.76
C GLN A 28 17.61 -15.63 2.52
N TYR A 29 17.77 -16.95 2.67
CA TYR A 29 17.73 -17.92 1.57
C TYR A 29 16.35 -18.15 0.95
N PHE A 30 15.26 -17.83 1.65
CA PHE A 30 13.91 -18.27 1.25
C PHE A 30 13.07 -17.24 0.51
N PHE A 31 13.45 -15.95 0.50
CA PHE A 31 12.64 -14.88 -0.08
C PHE A 31 13.52 -13.90 -0.85
N THR A 32 13.70 -14.16 -2.14
CA THR A 32 14.46 -13.29 -3.06
C THR A 32 13.47 -12.53 -3.93
N THR A 33 13.36 -11.21 -3.74
CA THR A 33 12.72 -10.33 -4.73
C THR A 33 13.05 -8.87 -4.44
N SER A 34 14.09 -8.34 -5.08
CA SER A 34 14.34 -6.89 -5.11
C SER A 34 14.75 -6.42 -6.52
N ALA A 35 14.57 -5.12 -6.81
CA ALA A 35 14.90 -4.53 -8.11
C ALA A 35 16.40 -4.70 -8.50
N ASP A 36 17.27 -4.97 -7.53
CA ASP A 36 18.67 -5.29 -7.74
C ASP A 36 18.86 -6.67 -8.42
N GLU A 37 17.93 -7.62 -8.26
CA GLU A 37 17.93 -8.87 -9.03
C GLU A 37 17.57 -8.64 -10.51
N ALA A 38 16.72 -7.66 -10.82
CA ALA A 38 16.39 -7.31 -12.19
C ALA A 38 17.57 -6.63 -12.92
N LEU A 39 18.36 -5.82 -12.21
CA LEU A 39 19.59 -5.24 -12.75
C LEU A 39 20.77 -6.23 -12.79
N ASN A 40 20.85 -7.18 -11.86
CA ASN A 40 21.83 -8.27 -11.90
C ASN A 40 21.57 -9.22 -13.08
N LEU A 41 20.30 -9.47 -13.44
CA LEU A 41 19.93 -10.21 -14.66
C LEU A 41 20.34 -9.48 -15.95
N LEU A 42 20.46 -8.15 -15.88
CA LEU A 42 20.90 -7.26 -16.96
C LEU A 42 22.42 -6.96 -16.91
N GLY A 43 23.16 -7.53 -15.95
CA GLY A 43 24.62 -7.62 -15.96
C GLY A 43 25.41 -6.40 -15.50
N TYR A 44 24.82 -5.47 -14.74
CA TYR A 44 25.48 -4.19 -14.39
C TYR A 44 26.23 -4.17 -13.04
N GLU A 45 25.91 -5.07 -12.09
CA GLU A 45 26.71 -5.31 -10.88
C GLU A 45 26.93 -6.82 -10.72
N GLN A 46 28.16 -7.27 -10.43
CA GLN A 46 28.45 -8.65 -10.06
C GLN A 46 28.65 -8.73 -8.55
N LYS A 47 27.57 -8.56 -7.80
CA LYS A 47 27.55 -9.08 -6.44
C LYS A 47 27.06 -10.53 -6.50
N PRO A 48 27.65 -11.48 -5.75
CA PRO A 48 27.07 -12.80 -5.63
C PRO A 48 25.61 -12.63 -5.19
N LEU A 49 24.69 -13.35 -5.82
CA LEU A 49 23.26 -13.42 -5.41
C LEU A 49 23.08 -13.64 -3.90
N TRP A 50 24.10 -14.21 -3.26
CA TRP A 50 24.17 -14.61 -1.86
C TRP A 50 24.72 -13.54 -0.91
N ASP A 51 25.26 -12.43 -1.42
CA ASP A 51 25.89 -11.36 -0.63
C ASP A 51 25.06 -10.06 -0.63
N THR A 52 23.92 -10.07 -1.33
CA THR A 52 22.94 -8.97 -1.31
C THR A 52 22.06 -9.07 -0.07
N ASN A 53 22.47 -8.37 1.00
CA ASN A 53 21.64 -8.16 2.17
C ASN A 53 20.38 -7.36 1.79
N MET A 54 19.23 -8.03 1.73
CA MET A 54 17.94 -7.36 1.66
C MET A 54 17.80 -6.40 2.86
N ARG A 55 17.31 -5.17 2.64
CA ARG A 55 16.90 -4.24 3.70
C ARG A 55 15.57 -4.70 4.32
N TRP A 56 15.58 -5.89 4.92
CA TRP A 56 14.45 -6.59 5.51
C TRP A 56 13.60 -5.71 6.43
N ALA A 57 14.25 -4.82 7.19
CA ALA A 57 13.59 -3.88 8.07
C ALA A 57 12.53 -3.02 7.35
N ILE A 58 12.77 -2.61 6.10
CA ILE A 58 11.84 -1.73 5.36
C ILE A 58 10.60 -2.51 4.93
N SER A 59 10.80 -3.65 4.27
CA SER A 59 9.70 -4.50 3.79
C SER A 59 8.87 -5.05 4.95
N PHE A 60 9.52 -5.42 6.05
CA PHE A 60 8.84 -5.94 7.23
C PHE A 60 8.00 -4.86 7.91
N ARG A 61 8.56 -3.66 8.16
CA ARG A 61 7.81 -2.54 8.76
C ARG A 61 6.52 -2.25 8.00
N MET A 62 6.61 -2.17 6.67
CA MET A 62 5.44 -1.91 5.84
C MET A 62 4.44 -3.08 5.86
N SER A 63 4.93 -4.32 5.80
CA SER A 63 4.07 -5.51 5.85
C SER A 63 3.33 -5.61 7.19
N THR A 64 4.01 -5.40 8.32
CA THR A 64 3.35 -5.51 9.63
C THR A 64 2.30 -4.43 9.86
N LEU A 65 2.51 -3.21 9.38
CA LEU A 65 1.48 -2.17 9.44
C LEU A 65 0.21 -2.58 8.67
N ARG A 66 0.37 -3.28 7.54
CA ARG A 66 -0.76 -3.84 6.80
C ARG A 66 -1.43 -4.98 7.54
N LEU A 67 -0.66 -5.85 8.19
CA LEU A 67 -1.21 -6.90 9.05
C LEU A 67 -2.09 -6.31 10.16
N ILE A 68 -1.61 -5.25 10.80
CA ILE A 68 -2.37 -4.55 11.85
C ILE A 68 -3.64 -3.92 11.25
N SER A 69 -3.52 -3.22 10.11
CA SER A 69 -4.67 -2.62 9.41
C SER A 69 -5.74 -3.65 9.03
N PHE A 70 -5.34 -4.80 8.47
CA PHE A 70 -6.28 -5.87 8.11
C PHE A 70 -7.03 -6.39 9.34
N ASN A 71 -6.32 -6.66 10.43
CA ASN A 71 -6.91 -7.16 11.67
C ASN A 71 -7.86 -6.14 12.30
N TYR A 72 -7.52 -4.86 12.25
CA TYR A 72 -8.39 -3.78 12.73
C TYR A 72 -9.66 -3.67 11.89
N ASP A 73 -9.52 -3.61 10.56
CA ASP A 73 -10.65 -3.50 9.64
C ASP A 73 -11.58 -4.73 9.74
N LEU A 74 -11.03 -5.93 9.92
CA LEU A 74 -11.80 -7.16 10.18
C LEU A 74 -12.55 -7.11 11.51
N TRP A 75 -11.90 -6.59 12.57
CA TRP A 75 -12.55 -6.44 13.87
C TRP A 75 -13.73 -5.46 13.78
N GLU A 76 -13.55 -4.33 13.11
CA GLU A 76 -14.62 -3.34 12.89
C GLU A 76 -15.77 -3.95 12.07
N ALA A 77 -15.46 -4.71 11.02
CA ALA A 77 -16.45 -5.39 10.18
C ALA A 77 -17.26 -6.44 10.96
N THR A 78 -16.66 -7.12 11.93
CA THR A 78 -17.35 -8.15 12.72
C THR A 78 -18.16 -7.59 13.89
N HIS A 79 -17.71 -6.51 14.53
CA HIS A 79 -18.32 -6.00 15.77
C HIS A 79 -19.29 -4.84 15.54
N ALA A 80 -19.08 -4.02 14.50
CA ALA A 80 -19.84 -2.78 14.31
C ALA A 80 -20.15 -2.44 12.84
N ALA A 81 -20.02 -3.38 11.89
CA ALA A 81 -20.15 -3.12 10.45
C ALA A 81 -21.37 -2.27 10.09
N ALA A 82 -22.58 -2.68 10.50
CA ALA A 82 -23.80 -1.96 10.11
C ALA A 82 -23.80 -0.50 10.58
N ARG A 83 -23.49 -0.27 11.87
CA ARG A 83 -23.44 1.08 12.47
C ARG A 83 -22.29 1.92 11.91
N ALA A 84 -21.16 1.30 11.57
CA ALA A 84 -20.00 1.99 11.03
C ALA A 84 -20.22 2.37 9.55
N ARG A 85 -20.83 1.49 8.75
CA ARG A 85 -21.25 1.76 7.36
C ARG A 85 -22.25 2.92 7.29
N GLU A 86 -23.26 2.91 8.16
CA GLU A 86 -24.26 3.97 8.22
C GLU A 86 -23.62 5.31 8.60
N ARG A 87 -22.79 5.33 9.64
CA ARG A 87 -22.05 6.54 10.06
C ARG A 87 -21.13 7.08 8.97
N ALA A 88 -20.37 6.22 8.30
CA ALA A 88 -19.52 6.63 7.19
C ALA A 88 -20.36 7.20 6.03
N THR A 89 -21.47 6.54 5.69
CA THR A 89 -22.35 7.00 4.60
C THR A 89 -23.00 8.32 4.92
N ALA A 90 -23.59 8.48 6.11
CA ALA A 90 -24.21 9.74 6.53
C ALA A 90 -23.21 10.90 6.57
N LYS A 91 -22.02 10.69 7.14
CA LYS A 91 -20.95 11.71 7.21
C LYS A 91 -20.49 12.16 5.82
N HIS A 92 -20.30 11.23 4.90
CA HIS A 92 -19.84 11.56 3.54
C HIS A 92 -20.95 12.14 2.67
N ASP A 93 -22.21 11.77 2.92
CA ASP A 93 -23.37 12.34 2.24
C ASP A 93 -23.62 13.79 2.65
N ALA A 94 -23.43 14.12 3.93
CA ALA A 94 -23.71 15.44 4.46
C ALA A 94 -22.52 16.42 4.33
N THR A 95 -21.28 15.95 4.43
CA THR A 95 -20.12 16.83 4.68
C THR A 95 -19.03 16.78 3.60
N CYS A 96 -18.98 15.72 2.77
CA CYS A 96 -17.84 15.53 1.87
C CYS A 96 -18.05 16.20 0.48
N ILE A 97 -17.31 17.27 0.23
CA ILE A 97 -17.31 17.99 -1.05
C ILE A 97 -16.82 17.11 -2.20
N GLU A 98 -15.79 16.30 -2.00
CA GLU A 98 -15.25 15.40 -3.03
C GLU A 98 -16.29 14.36 -3.48
N CYS A 99 -17.07 13.81 -2.55
CA CYS A 99 -18.15 12.90 -2.88
C CYS A 99 -19.26 13.61 -3.68
N ALA A 100 -19.59 14.85 -3.34
CA ALA A 100 -20.58 15.63 -4.09
C ALA A 100 -20.11 15.89 -5.53
N GLN A 101 -18.86 16.33 -5.72
CA GLN A 101 -18.26 16.56 -7.04
C GLN A 101 -18.22 15.28 -7.89
N LEU A 102 -17.84 14.14 -7.30
CA LEU A 102 -17.81 12.86 -8.01
C LEU A 102 -19.21 12.39 -8.43
N ARG A 103 -20.23 12.63 -7.61
CA ARG A 103 -21.62 12.33 -7.96
C ARG A 103 -22.11 13.15 -9.13
N GLU A 104 -21.82 14.44 -9.14
CA GLU A 104 -22.19 15.33 -10.25
C GLU A 104 -21.46 14.94 -11.53
N GLN A 105 -20.15 14.69 -11.46
CA GLN A 105 -19.35 14.27 -12.61
C GLN A 105 -19.81 12.94 -13.21
N ASN A 106 -20.25 12.00 -12.36
CA ASN A 106 -20.72 10.68 -12.78
C ASN A 106 -22.25 10.60 -12.90
N ALA A 107 -23.01 11.70 -12.79
CA ALA A 107 -24.47 11.66 -12.76
C ALA A 107 -25.07 11.01 -14.02
N GLY A 108 -24.50 11.30 -15.20
CA GLY A 108 -24.90 10.68 -16.47
C GLY A 108 -24.52 9.20 -16.61
N LEU A 109 -23.60 8.70 -15.79
CA LEU A 109 -23.13 7.31 -15.76
C LEU A 109 -23.60 6.57 -14.50
N ALA A 110 -24.41 7.21 -13.65
CA ALA A 110 -24.80 6.69 -12.34
C ALA A 110 -25.62 5.39 -12.44
N ALA A 111 -26.31 5.17 -13.56
CA ALA A 111 -27.05 3.94 -13.82
C ALA A 111 -26.14 2.77 -14.29
N ALA A 112 -24.96 3.07 -14.82
CA ALA A 112 -24.03 2.07 -15.38
C ALA A 112 -22.88 1.73 -14.42
N LEU A 113 -22.50 2.68 -13.55
CA LEU A 113 -21.40 2.51 -12.60
C LEU A 113 -21.92 2.06 -11.22
N PRO A 114 -21.18 1.18 -10.52
CA PRO A 114 -21.51 0.84 -9.14
C PRO A 114 -21.44 2.08 -8.25
N ALA A 115 -22.29 2.14 -7.21
CA ALA A 115 -22.39 3.28 -6.30
C ALA A 115 -21.06 3.65 -5.60
N GLU A 116 -20.09 2.73 -5.56
CA GLU A 116 -18.76 2.95 -5.02
C GLU A 116 -17.84 3.77 -5.95
N ALA A 117 -18.12 3.79 -7.25
CA ALA A 117 -17.36 4.56 -8.24
C ALA A 117 -17.49 6.07 -8.01
N SER A 118 -18.65 6.53 -7.54
CA SER A 118 -18.95 7.94 -7.26
C SER A 118 -18.59 8.38 -5.83
N ARG A 119 -17.73 7.62 -5.13
CA ARG A 119 -17.30 7.89 -3.76
C ARG A 119 -15.81 8.23 -3.68
N CYS A 120 -15.46 9.13 -2.76
CA CYS A 120 -14.08 9.56 -2.55
C CYS A 120 -13.22 8.47 -1.88
N TYR A 121 -11.90 8.64 -1.91
CA TYR A 121 -10.95 7.74 -1.26
C TYR A 121 -11.18 7.61 0.25
N LYS A 122 -11.51 8.72 0.92
CA LYS A 122 -11.76 8.74 2.36
C LYS A 122 -12.98 7.90 2.74
N TYR A 123 -14.06 7.95 1.93
CA TYR A 123 -15.21 7.08 2.13
C TYR A 123 -14.82 5.60 2.00
N ARG A 124 -14.05 5.25 0.96
CA ARG A 124 -13.60 3.87 0.72
C ARG A 124 -12.68 3.33 1.82
N THR A 125 -12.00 4.22 2.54
CA THR A 125 -11.16 3.89 3.70
C THR A 125 -12.00 3.66 4.96
N GLU A 126 -12.96 4.56 5.23
CA GLU A 126 -13.82 4.55 6.42
C GLU A 126 -14.98 3.55 6.32
N TYR A 127 -15.33 3.05 5.12
CA TYR A 127 -16.45 2.14 4.89
C TYR A 127 -16.06 0.68 5.14
N PRO A 128 -16.58 0.01 6.20
CA PRO A 128 -16.25 -1.38 6.48
C PRO A 128 -16.85 -2.33 5.44
N ARG A 129 -16.05 -3.30 4.98
CA ARG A 129 -16.45 -4.26 3.95
C ARG A 129 -17.24 -5.43 4.52
N ASP A 130 -17.77 -6.27 3.63
CA ASP A 130 -18.47 -7.47 4.07
C ASP A 130 -17.49 -8.43 4.72
N PRO A 131 -17.81 -9.07 5.87
CA PRO A 131 -16.98 -10.11 6.45
C PRO A 131 -16.51 -11.19 5.45
N ALA A 132 -17.32 -11.49 4.43
CA ALA A 132 -16.95 -12.43 3.36
C ALA A 132 -15.75 -11.98 2.50
N ASP A 133 -15.50 -10.68 2.44
CA ASP A 133 -14.41 -10.08 1.67
C ASP A 133 -13.05 -10.23 2.35
N TYR A 134 -13.05 -10.47 3.67
CA TYR A 134 -11.85 -10.70 4.49
C TYR A 134 -11.43 -12.16 4.40
N ASN A 135 -11.03 -12.60 3.21
CA ASN A 135 -10.50 -13.93 2.97
C ASN A 135 -8.97 -13.94 2.86
N PHE A 136 -8.38 -15.13 2.91
CA PHE A 136 -6.93 -15.32 2.84
C PHE A 136 -6.30 -14.80 1.53
N VAL A 137 -7.01 -14.91 0.40
CA VAL A 137 -6.51 -14.46 -0.91
C VAL A 137 -6.36 -12.93 -0.93
N ASN A 138 -7.39 -12.21 -0.48
CA ASN A 138 -7.36 -10.76 -0.38
C ASN A 138 -6.33 -10.27 0.64
N TYR A 139 -6.15 -11.02 1.73
CA TYR A 139 -5.12 -10.76 2.73
C TYR A 139 -3.70 -10.90 2.16
N ALA A 140 -3.42 -12.00 1.43
CA ALA A 140 -2.14 -12.22 0.79
C ALA A 140 -1.88 -11.17 -0.30
N ALA A 141 -2.88 -10.86 -1.13
CA ALA A 141 -2.80 -9.83 -2.15
C ALA A 141 -2.49 -8.45 -1.55
N TYR A 142 -3.13 -8.08 -0.44
CA TYR A 142 -2.88 -6.81 0.25
C TYR A 142 -1.48 -6.73 0.87
N THR A 143 -1.01 -7.83 1.46
CA THR A 143 0.30 -7.87 2.14
C THR A 143 1.44 -7.86 1.13
N LEU A 144 1.31 -8.65 0.05
CA LEU A 144 2.36 -8.86 -0.95
C LEU A 144 2.29 -7.89 -2.13
N PHE A 145 1.41 -6.89 -2.11
CA PHE A 145 1.26 -5.95 -3.23
C PHE A 145 2.56 -5.15 -3.46
N PRO A 146 3.28 -5.36 -4.58
CA PRO A 146 4.65 -4.85 -4.76
C PRO A 146 4.78 -3.31 -4.74
N PRO A 147 3.89 -2.53 -5.37
CA PRO A 147 3.98 -1.07 -5.35
C PRO A 147 3.90 -0.46 -3.94
N LEU A 148 3.16 -1.08 -3.03
CA LEU A 148 3.11 -0.61 -1.65
C LEU A 148 4.26 -1.24 -0.81
N TYR A 149 4.79 -2.40 -1.20
CA TYR A 149 5.78 -3.20 -0.44
C TYR A 149 7.11 -2.46 -0.19
N LEU A 150 7.57 -1.64 -1.13
CA LEU A 150 8.89 -0.98 -1.08
C LEU A 150 8.87 0.46 -0.51
N GLY A 151 7.72 0.93 -0.03
CA GLY A 151 7.59 2.28 0.55
C GLY A 151 6.53 3.18 -0.12
N GLY A 152 5.53 2.59 -0.78
CA GLY A 152 4.37 3.34 -1.26
C GLY A 152 3.53 3.89 -0.10
N PRO A 153 2.62 4.85 -0.38
CA PRO A 153 1.72 5.40 0.64
C PRO A 153 0.88 4.27 1.26
N MET A 154 0.84 4.23 2.59
CA MET A 154 0.02 3.26 3.30
C MET A 154 -1.46 3.49 3.00
N SER A 155 -2.13 2.42 2.57
CA SER A 155 -3.58 2.39 2.33
C SER A 155 -4.19 1.34 3.26
N SER A 156 -5.44 1.53 3.70
CA SER A 156 -6.14 0.53 4.50
C SER A 156 -6.59 -0.66 3.65
N PHE A 157 -6.91 -1.78 4.30
CA PHE A 157 -7.43 -2.95 3.59
C PHE A 157 -8.76 -2.64 2.89
N ASN A 158 -9.66 -1.92 3.55
CA ASN A 158 -10.95 -1.51 2.98
C ASN A 158 -10.78 -0.71 1.68
N ALA A 159 -9.82 0.22 1.67
CA ALA A 159 -9.52 1.03 0.49
C ALA A 159 -8.87 0.18 -0.61
N PHE A 160 -7.90 -0.68 -0.28
CA PHE A 160 -7.26 -1.58 -1.24
C PHE A 160 -8.26 -2.48 -1.96
N VAL A 161 -9.11 -3.19 -1.21
CA VAL A 161 -10.13 -4.08 -1.79
C VAL A 161 -11.13 -3.31 -2.64
N SER A 162 -11.49 -2.09 -2.23
CA SER A 162 -12.37 -1.23 -3.03
C SER A 162 -11.79 -0.92 -4.41
N TYR A 163 -10.48 -0.66 -4.48
CA TYR A 163 -9.79 -0.36 -5.75
C TYR A 163 -9.67 -1.58 -6.64
N MET A 164 -9.45 -2.76 -6.05
CA MET A 164 -9.39 -4.01 -6.81
C MET A 164 -10.74 -4.36 -7.45
N ARG A 165 -11.85 -3.91 -6.88
CA ARG A 165 -13.21 -4.11 -7.43
C ARG A 165 -13.63 -3.03 -8.40
N VAL A 166 -13.46 -1.78 -7.99
CA VAL A 166 -13.98 -0.61 -8.70
C VAL A 166 -12.87 0.44 -8.77
N PRO A 167 -12.30 0.70 -9.97
CA PRO A 167 -11.33 1.76 -10.12
C PRO A 167 -11.97 3.11 -9.76
N SER A 168 -11.19 4.05 -9.22
CA SER A 168 -11.69 5.41 -9.00
C SER A 168 -11.87 6.13 -10.32
N THR A 169 -13.00 6.81 -10.48
CA THR A 169 -13.29 7.66 -11.65
C THR A 169 -12.88 9.12 -11.44
N SER A 170 -12.16 9.41 -10.35
CA SER A 170 -11.81 10.78 -9.95
C SER A 170 -10.80 11.48 -10.86
N MET A 171 -10.06 10.73 -11.68
CA MET A 171 -9.01 11.30 -12.53
C MET A 171 -9.23 10.94 -14.00
N PRO A 172 -9.36 11.94 -14.90
CA PRO A 172 -9.44 11.67 -16.34
C PRO A 172 -8.08 11.19 -16.88
N LEU A 173 -8.12 10.32 -17.88
CA LEU A 173 -6.94 9.68 -18.47
C LEU A 173 -5.85 10.69 -18.89
N ARG A 174 -6.25 11.84 -19.45
CA ARG A 174 -5.31 12.90 -19.88
C ARG A 174 -4.47 13.41 -18.71
N LYS A 175 -5.10 13.67 -17.54
CA LYS A 175 -4.39 14.10 -16.34
C LYS A 175 -3.49 12.98 -15.81
N MET A 176 -3.98 11.74 -15.83
CA MET A 176 -3.20 10.58 -15.39
C MET A 176 -1.91 10.42 -16.19
N VAL A 177 -1.96 10.56 -17.52
CA VAL A 177 -0.78 10.50 -18.39
C VAL A 177 0.18 11.66 -18.10
N THR A 178 -0.32 12.88 -17.92
CA THR A 178 0.52 14.03 -17.55
C THR A 178 1.23 13.82 -16.21
N TYR A 179 0.54 13.27 -15.21
CA TYR A 179 1.14 12.93 -13.92
C TYR A 179 2.17 11.79 -14.05
N ALA A 180 1.87 10.75 -14.82
CA ALA A 180 2.81 9.66 -15.08
C ALA A 180 4.10 10.18 -15.73
N PHE A 181 3.99 11.08 -16.71
CA PHE A 181 5.14 11.72 -17.35
C PHE A 181 5.89 12.65 -16.38
N ALA A 182 5.20 13.37 -15.50
CA ALA A 182 5.84 14.18 -14.46
C ALA A 182 6.64 13.31 -13.47
N ILE A 183 6.06 12.20 -13.00
CA ILE A 183 6.75 11.23 -12.14
C ILE A 183 7.96 10.64 -12.86
N PHE A 184 7.82 10.24 -14.12
CA PHE A 184 8.92 9.75 -14.93
C PHE A 184 10.07 10.76 -15.04
N ARG A 185 9.77 12.04 -15.31
CA ARG A 185 10.79 13.09 -15.36
C ARG A 185 11.50 13.28 -14.02
N ILE A 186 10.76 13.27 -12.90
CA ILE A 186 11.36 13.37 -11.55
C ILE A 186 12.27 12.18 -11.31
N TYR A 187 11.78 10.96 -11.55
CA TYR A 187 12.55 9.73 -11.36
C TYR A 187 13.82 9.71 -12.21
N ALA A 188 13.70 10.02 -13.51
CA ALA A 188 14.85 10.11 -14.42
C ALA A 188 15.86 11.15 -13.92
N THR A 189 15.38 12.32 -13.47
CA THR A 189 16.26 13.36 -12.91
C THR A 189 16.98 12.87 -11.65
N THR A 190 16.28 12.23 -10.71
CA THR A 190 16.88 11.67 -9.49
C THR A 190 17.93 10.61 -9.80
N VAL A 191 17.64 9.71 -10.75
CA VAL A 191 18.59 8.66 -11.17
C VAL A 191 19.81 9.27 -11.85
N LEU A 192 19.62 10.22 -12.77
CA LEU A 192 20.72 10.91 -13.46
C LEU A 192 21.58 11.69 -12.46
N LEU A 193 20.96 12.44 -11.55
CA LEU A 193 21.70 13.15 -10.50
C LEU A 193 22.46 12.18 -9.60
N LEU A 194 21.85 11.07 -9.17
CA LEU A 194 22.54 10.08 -8.34
C LEU A 194 23.74 9.43 -9.04
N HIS A 195 23.62 9.17 -10.35
CA HIS A 195 24.65 8.51 -11.14
C HIS A 195 25.80 9.45 -11.55
N PHE A 196 25.48 10.67 -11.98
CA PHE A 196 26.47 11.61 -12.52
C PHE A 196 26.96 12.64 -11.50
N VAL A 197 26.12 12.99 -10.51
CA VAL A 197 26.47 13.90 -9.42
C VAL A 197 26.70 13.04 -8.18
N HIS A 198 27.84 12.35 -8.12
CA HIS A 198 28.30 11.76 -6.88
C HIS A 198 28.50 12.87 -5.84
N LEU A 199 27.52 13.08 -4.97
CA LEU A 199 27.73 13.79 -3.72
C LEU A 199 28.67 12.91 -2.87
N PRO A 200 29.90 13.34 -2.55
CA PRO A 200 30.81 12.61 -1.67
C PRO A 200 30.36 12.70 -0.20
N ALA A 201 29.07 12.65 0.08
CA ALA A 201 28.51 12.97 1.39
C ALA A 201 28.27 11.74 2.29
N LEU A 202 28.59 10.53 1.83
CA LEU A 202 28.47 9.28 2.61
C LEU A 202 29.83 8.60 2.86
N ALA A 203 30.93 9.33 2.71
CA ALA A 203 32.25 8.90 3.18
C ALA A 203 32.61 9.67 4.47
N ARG A 204 32.02 9.25 5.58
CA ARG A 204 32.63 9.30 6.92
C ARG A 204 32.00 8.24 7.80
#